data_AF-A0A9X3WBC2-F1
#
_entry.id   AF-A0A9X3WBC2-F1
#
_cell.length_a   1.000
_cell.length_b   1.000
_cell.length_c   1.000
_cell.angle_alpha   90.00
_cell.angle_beta   90.00
_cell.angle_gamma   90.00
#
_symmetry.space_group_name_H-M   'P 1'
#
loop_
_entity.id
_entity.type
_entity.pdbx_description
1 polymer ?
#
loop_
_entity_poly.entity_id
_entity_poly.type
_entity_poly.pdbx_seq_one_letter_code
_entity_poly.pdbx_strand_id
1 'polypeptide(L)' 'HACGSIMGQNGYKKLTLKDREWTCPICRMPHIRDWNAAVNILEKGLSKWQNPKIKKAA' A
#
# COMPACT_ATOMS: atom_id res chain seq x y z
N HIS A 1 2.46 -4.96 10.67
CA HIS A 1 1.11 -5.01 10.05
C HIS A 1 1.24 -4.80 8.55
N ALA A 2 0.58 -5.60 7.71
CA ALA A 2 0.52 -5.44 6.25
C ALA A 2 -0.92 -5.13 5.85
N CYS A 3 -1.14 -4.07 5.07
CA CYS A 3 -2.51 -3.61 4.76
C CYS A 3 -2.90 -3.79 3.28
N GLY A 4 -2.03 -4.38 2.45
CA GLY A 4 -2.33 -4.66 1.04
C GLY A 4 -2.39 -3.43 0.13
N SER A 5 -2.25 -2.21 0.68
CA SER A 5 -2.37 -0.96 -0.07
C SER A 5 -1.17 -0.73 -0.98
N ILE A 6 -1.43 -0.20 -2.18
CA ILE A 6 -0.38 0.22 -3.10
C ILE A 6 -0.07 1.69 -2.87
N MET A 7 1.21 1.96 -2.66
CA MET A 7 1.75 3.30 -2.48
C MET A 7 1.58 4.13 -3.74
N GLY A 8 1.09 5.37 -3.59
CA GLY A 8 0.86 6.26 -4.72
C GLY A 8 -0.32 5.87 -5.63
N GLN A 9 -1.18 4.95 -5.19
CA GLN A 9 -2.49 4.72 -5.80
C GLN A 9 -3.58 5.45 -4.99
N ASN A 10 -4.80 5.45 -5.51
CA ASN A 10 -5.96 6.02 -4.81
C ASN A 10 -5.90 7.54 -4.52
N GLY A 11 -5.15 8.28 -5.33
CA GLY A 11 -5.05 9.74 -5.23
C GLY A 11 -4.02 10.24 -4.21
N TYR A 12 -3.28 9.34 -3.55
CA TYR A 12 -2.21 9.72 -2.63
C TYR A 12 -0.91 9.99 -3.38
N LYS A 13 -0.10 10.87 -2.80
CA LYS A 13 1.19 11.27 -3.37
C LYS A 13 2.07 10.02 -3.55
N LYS A 14 2.63 9.85 -4.76
CA LYS A 14 3.67 8.85 -4.99
C LYS A 14 4.87 9.19 -4.11
N LEU A 15 5.24 8.25 -3.26
CA LEU A 15 6.46 8.29 -2.48
C LEU A 15 7.65 8.16 -3.43
N THR A 16 8.73 8.87 -3.13
CA THR A 16 9.99 8.74 -3.86
C THR A 16 10.77 7.54 -3.31
N LEU A 17 11.81 7.10 -4.03
CA LEU A 17 12.72 6.06 -3.54
C LEU A 17 13.42 6.43 -2.22
N LYS A 18 13.49 7.72 -1.89
CA LYS A 18 14.07 8.21 -0.63
C LYS A 18 13.12 8.00 0.55
N ASP A 19 11.81 7.93 0.31
CA ASP A 19 10.80 7.74 1.34
C ASP A 19 10.67 6.24 1.66
N ARG A 20 11.47 5.75 2.61
CA ARG A 20 11.49 4.33 3.03
C ARG A 20 10.35 3.97 3.97
N GLU A 21 9.85 4.94 4.72
CA GLU A 21 8.75 4.79 5.66
C GLU A 21 7.60 5.71 5.27
N TRP A 22 6.38 5.23 5.41
CA TRP A 22 5.18 5.99 5.09
C TRP A 22 4.03 5.59 5.99
N THR A 23 3.20 6.56 6.36
CA THR A 23 1.96 6.27 7.07
C THR A 23 0.88 5.98 6.04
N CYS A 24 0.33 4.77 6.06
CA CYS A 24 -0.71 4.40 5.12
C CYS A 24 -2.03 5.12 5.47
N PRO A 25 -2.67 5.79 4.50
CA PRO A 25 -3.93 6.50 4.74
C PRO A 25 -5.13 5.55 4.93
N ILE A 26 -4.99 4.27 4.58
CA ILE A 26 -6.06 3.27 4.70
C ILE A 26 -6.09 2.68 6.12
N CYS A 27 -4.97 2.14 6.59
CA CYS A 27 -4.89 1.53 7.93
C CYS A 27 -4.37 2.49 9.02
N ARG A 28 -3.95 3.70 8.64
CA ARG A 28 -3.38 4.73 9.53
C ARG A 28 -2.15 4.30 10.33
N MET A 29 -1.41 3.31 9.83
CA MET A 29 -0.18 2.83 10.47
C MET A 29 1.06 3.11 9.62
N PRO A 30 2.23 3.31 10.27
CA PRO A 30 3.51 3.42 9.57
C PRO A 30 3.91 2.07 8.96
N HIS A 31 4.42 2.13 7.74
CA HIS A 31 4.86 0.98 6.96
C HIS A 31 6.19 1.25 6.29
N ILE A 32 6.97 0.19 6.11
CA ILE A 32 8.17 0.21 5.28
C ILE A 32 7.76 -0.09 3.83
N ARG A 33 8.20 0.78 2.90
CA ARG A 33 7.87 0.73 1.47
C ARG A 33 8.15 -0.64 0.86
N ASP A 34 9.39 -1.11 1.04
CA ASP A 34 9.88 -2.35 0.44
C ASP A 34 9.22 -3.59 1.04
N TRP A 35 9.01 -3.59 2.36
CA TRP A 35 8.33 -4.69 3.04
C TRP A 35 6.88 -4.82 2.58
N ASN A 36 6.14 -3.71 2.49
CA ASN A 36 4.76 -3.73 1.99
C ASN A 36 4.68 -4.15 0.51
N ALA A 37 5.66 -3.74 -0.32
CA ALA A 37 5.75 -4.19 -1.70
C ALA A 37 6.00 -5.71 -1.80
N ALA A 38 6.89 -6.26 -0.98
CA ALA A 38 7.15 -7.70 -0.93
C ALA A 38 5.90 -8.49 -0.52
N VAL A 39 5.15 -8.01 0.48
CA VAL A 39 3.88 -8.64 0.88
C VAL A 39 2.84 -8.57 -0.23
N ASN A 40 2.67 -7.42 -0.90
CA ASN A 40 1.75 -7.31 -2.04
C ASN A 40 2.10 -8.28 -3.17
N ILE A 41 3.40 -8.46 -3.47
CA ILE A 41 3.86 -9.43 -4.48
C ILE A 41 3.54 -10.86 -4.05
N LEU A 42 3.82 -11.22 -2.79
CA LEU A 42 3.50 -12.54 -2.25
C LEU A 42 2.00 -12.83 -2.32
N GLU A 43 1.16 -11.91 -1.84
CA GLU A 43 -0.30 -12.09 -1.84
C GLU A 43 -0.86 -12.17 -3.26
N LYS A 44 -0.27 -11.44 -4.22
CA LYS A 44 -0.65 -11.51 -5.63
C LYS A 44 -0.28 -12.86 -6.23
N GLY A 45 0.90 -13.39 -5.89
CA GLY A 45 1.31 -14.74 -6.26
C GLY A 45 0.41 -15.84 -5.68
N LEU A 46 -0.17 -15.59 -4.50
CA LEU A 46 -1.14 -16.48 -3.85
C LEU A 46 -2.59 -16.27 -4.31
N SER A 47 -2.86 -15.36 -5.27
CA SER A 47 -4.22 -14.93 -5.65
C SER A 47 -5.11 -14.46 -4.50
N LYS A 48 -4.51 -14.09 -3.35
CA LYS A 48 -5.23 -13.55 -2.18
C LYS A 48 -5.30 -12.03 -2.20
N TRP A 49 -4.44 -11.39 -2.99
CA TRP A 49 -4.35 -9.95 -3.05
C TRP A 49 -5.60 -9.34 -3.70
N GLN A 50 -6.37 -8.61 -2.92
CA GLN A 50 -7.44 -7.77 -3.42
C GLN A 50 -6.96 -6.33 -3.47
N ASN A 51 -7.01 -5.71 -4.65
CA ASN A 51 -6.66 -4.31 -4.80
C ASN A 51 -7.68 -3.44 -4.05
N PRO A 52 -7.33 -2.83 -2.90
CA PRO A 52 -8.27 -2.03 -2.15
C PRO A 52 -8.43 -0.68 -2.86
N LYS A 53 -9.40 -0.60 -3.77
CA LYS A 53 -9.83 0.67 -4.39
C LYS A 53 -10.65 1.43 -3.36
N ILE A 54 -10.11 2.50 -2.79
CA ILE A 54 -10.93 3.43 -1.99
C ILE A 54 -11.93 4.08 -2.95
N LYS A 55 -13.22 3.90 -2.68
CA LYS A 55 -14.28 4.64 -3.38
C LYS A 55 -14.06 6.11 -3.04
N LYS A 56 -13.89 6.97 -4.06
CA LYS A 56 -13.96 8.43 -3.83
C LYS A 56 -15.25 8.69 -3.06
N ALA A 57 -15.16 9.34 -1.91
CA ALA A 57 -16.36 9.91 -1.28
C ALA A 57 -16.97 10.86 -2.32
N ALA A 58 -18.24 10.62 -2.65
CA ALA A 58 -19.02 11.42 -3.57
C ALA A 58 -19.20 12.84 -3.03
#